data_AF-A0A2V7W633-F1
#
_entry.id   AF-A0A2V7W633-F1
#
_cell.length_a   1.000
_cell.length_b   1.000
_cell.length_c   1.000
_cell.angle_alpha   90.00
_cell.angle_beta   90.00
_cell.angle_gamma   90.00
#
_symmetry.space_group_name_H-M   'P 1'
#
loop_
_entity.id
_entity.type
_entity.pdbx_description
1 polymer ?
#
loop_
_entity_poly.entity_id
_entity_poly.type
_entity_poly.pdbx_seq_one_letter_code
_entity_poly.pdbx_strand_id
1 'polypeptide(L)'
;MGSVFSFFSETLTECRAVGRFVAVTMSLMLGILFRLMSGQAGRKDRADVPERGILQQNVQCMDTLQLAYDALRLRITNVFPDQVRAAVNALTDEQIWWRPNESSNSIGNIVLHLSGSLDHYLNHNLGGLDFTRDRPAEFNERRTIPKAELLARFDEMVANAQRTFDNLTIERLGEPSPEPRMATIVFEDIVNIGVHVANHAGQILWIAKMLEAGAIDEVWMRTHKDHVWKPKA
;
A
#
# COMPACT_ATOMS: atom_id res chain seq x y z
N MET A 1 47.15 -23.19 21.80
CA MET A 1 46.28 -23.47 20.65
C MET A 1 44.86 -23.70 21.14
N GLY A 2 44.12 -22.62 21.38
CA GLY A 2 42.66 -22.66 21.58
C GLY A 2 42.02 -22.41 20.22
N SER A 3 41.29 -23.40 19.72
CA SER A 3 40.78 -23.43 18.34
C SER A 3 39.68 -22.39 18.13
N VAL A 4 39.83 -21.60 17.07
CA VAL A 4 38.89 -20.60 16.52
C VAL A 4 37.45 -21.14 16.35
N PHE A 5 37.26 -22.47 16.37
CA PHE A 5 35.96 -23.11 16.28
C PHE A 5 35.03 -22.91 17.49
N SER A 6 35.53 -22.65 18.70
CA SER A 6 34.62 -22.52 19.87
C SER A 6 33.83 -21.21 19.86
N PHE A 7 34.38 -20.15 19.23
CA PHE A 7 33.74 -18.83 19.19
C PHE A 7 32.59 -18.75 18.16
N PHE A 8 32.56 -19.66 17.18
CA PHE A 8 31.51 -19.73 16.15
C PHE A 8 30.23 -20.42 16.63
N SER A 9 30.32 -21.27 17.66
CA SER A 9 29.15 -22.00 18.17
C SER A 9 28.24 -21.13 19.04
N GLU A 10 28.81 -20.21 19.82
CA GLU A 10 28.02 -19.34 20.71
C GLU A 10 27.28 -18.24 19.93
N THR A 11 27.92 -17.65 18.91
CA THR A 11 27.32 -16.59 18.07
C THR A 11 26.17 -17.09 17.17
N LEU A 12 26.22 -18.36 16.72
CA LEU A 12 25.12 -18.96 15.95
C LEU A 12 23.88 -19.28 16.79
N THR A 13 24.05 -19.45 18.11
CA THR A 13 22.95 -19.78 19.01
C THR A 13 22.17 -18.53 19.42
N GLU A 14 22.84 -17.39 19.62
CA GLU A 14 22.17 -16.09 19.84
C GLU A 14 21.43 -15.57 18.59
N CYS A 15 21.94 -15.84 17.38
CA CYS A 15 21.29 -15.44 16.13
C CYS A 15 19.96 -16.18 15.84
N ARG A 16 19.66 -17.29 16.53
CA ARG A 16 18.35 -17.96 16.41
C ARG A 16 17.28 -17.35 17.33
N ALA A 17 17.67 -16.51 18.29
CA ALA A 17 16.75 -15.90 19.25
C ALA A 17 16.24 -14.50 18.82
N VAL A 18 16.92 -13.84 17.88
CA VAL A 18 16.53 -12.50 17.40
C VAL A 18 16.43 -12.53 15.88
N GLY A 19 15.27 -12.14 15.36
CA GLY A 19 14.84 -12.32 13.98
C GLY A 19 15.88 -11.97 12.91
N ARG A 20 15.82 -12.73 11.81
CA ARG A 20 16.61 -12.64 10.58
C ARG A 20 16.89 -11.20 10.13
N PHE A 21 18.06 -10.64 10.47
CA PHE A 21 18.59 -9.48 9.74
C PHE A 21 20.14 -9.39 9.66
N VAL A 22 20.90 -10.32 10.25
CA VAL A 22 22.38 -10.24 10.30
C VAL A 22 23.09 -11.06 9.21
N ALA A 23 22.38 -11.93 8.46
CA ALA A 23 23.03 -12.86 7.53
C ALA A 23 23.65 -12.22 6.27
N VAL A 24 23.26 -10.99 5.91
CA VAL A 24 23.68 -10.36 4.64
C VAL A 24 25.05 -9.67 4.76
N THR A 25 25.43 -9.18 5.95
CA THR A 25 26.71 -8.46 6.13
C THR A 25 27.91 -9.41 6.24
N MET A 26 27.73 -10.61 6.78
CA MET A 26 28.82 -11.61 6.89
C MET A 26 29.24 -12.19 5.53
N SER A 27 28.30 -12.43 4.61
CA SER A 27 28.62 -12.96 3.27
C SER A 27 29.43 -11.98 2.42
N LEU A 28 29.19 -10.66 2.58
CA LEU A 28 29.94 -9.62 1.87
C LEU A 28 31.38 -9.53 2.37
N MET A 29 31.60 -9.59 3.69
CA MET A 29 32.96 -9.56 4.26
C MET A 29 33.78 -10.81 3.90
N LEU A 30 33.15 -12.00 3.89
CA LEU A 30 33.84 -13.22 3.45
C LEU A 30 34.25 -13.17 1.98
N GLY A 31 33.43 -12.59 1.10
CA GLY A 31 33.73 -12.47 -0.33
C GLY A 31 34.94 -11.56 -0.63
N ILE A 32 35.07 -10.45 0.12
CA ILE A 32 36.20 -9.52 -0.01
C ILE A 32 37.48 -10.14 0.54
N LEU A 33 37.40 -10.82 1.69
CA LEU A 33 38.55 -11.48 2.29
C LEU A 33 39.04 -12.66 1.43
N PHE A 34 38.13 -13.42 0.83
CA PHE A 34 38.50 -14.52 -0.08
C PHE A 34 39.25 -14.02 -1.33
N ARG A 35 38.86 -12.87 -1.91
CA ARG A 35 39.56 -12.27 -3.06
C ARG A 35 40.94 -11.71 -2.69
N LEU A 36 41.10 -11.14 -1.51
CA LEU A 36 42.39 -10.66 -1.01
C LEU A 36 43.34 -11.81 -0.67
N MET A 37 42.81 -12.92 -0.16
CA MET A 37 43.59 -14.09 0.26
C MET A 37 43.96 -15.04 -0.90
N SER A 38 43.24 -15.00 -2.03
CA SER A 38 43.45 -15.89 -3.19
C SER A 38 44.38 -15.34 -4.27
N GLY A 39 44.92 -14.13 -4.10
CA GLY A 39 45.99 -13.60 -4.96
C GLY A 39 45.64 -13.38 -6.43
N GLN A 40 44.36 -13.36 -6.81
CA GLN A 40 43.93 -13.08 -8.19
C GLN A 40 43.93 -11.57 -8.48
N ALA A 41 45.10 -10.96 -8.42
CA ALA A 41 45.35 -9.65 -9.02
C ALA A 41 45.84 -9.87 -10.46
N GLY A 42 44.93 -9.77 -11.43
CA GLY A 42 45.29 -9.62 -12.85
C GLY A 42 44.73 -10.69 -13.78
N ARG A 43 43.58 -10.40 -14.40
CA ARG A 43 43.29 -10.84 -15.77
C ARG A 43 42.31 -9.86 -16.41
N LYS A 44 42.78 -9.12 -17.43
CA LYS A 44 41.94 -8.39 -18.38
C LYS A 44 41.31 -9.39 -19.35
N ASP A 45 39.99 -9.29 -19.50
CA ASP A 45 39.22 -9.39 -20.74
C ASP A 45 37.85 -10.03 -20.50
N ARG A 46 36.78 -9.23 -20.65
CA ARG A 46 35.76 -9.42 -21.70
C ARG A 46 34.64 -8.36 -21.58
N ALA A 47 34.42 -7.68 -22.70
CA ALA A 47 33.22 -6.99 -23.15
C ALA A 47 32.56 -5.96 -22.22
N ASP A 48 32.75 -4.69 -22.59
CA ASP A 48 31.86 -3.58 -22.28
C ASP A 48 30.43 -3.93 -22.70
N VAL A 49 29.59 -4.27 -21.73
CA VAL A 49 28.15 -4.11 -21.84
C VAL A 49 27.85 -2.82 -21.07
N PRO A 50 27.21 -1.79 -21.65
CA PRO A 50 26.77 -0.66 -20.87
C PRO A 50 25.65 -1.16 -19.96
N GLU A 51 26.03 -1.56 -18.74
CA GLU A 51 25.11 -1.67 -17.62
C GLU A 51 24.36 -0.35 -17.57
N ARG A 52 23.05 -0.40 -17.84
CA ARG A 52 22.15 0.71 -17.61
C ARG A 52 22.18 1.01 -16.12
N GLY A 53 23.16 1.83 -15.73
CA GLY A 53 23.13 2.58 -14.51
C GLY A 53 21.82 3.35 -14.48
N ILE A 54 21.00 3.03 -13.48
CA ILE A 54 19.98 3.88 -12.85
C ILE A 54 19.38 3.15 -11.63
N LEU A 55 19.41 1.81 -11.54
CA LEU A 55 18.74 1.07 -10.44
C LEU A 55 19.67 0.43 -9.40
N GLN A 56 20.99 0.48 -9.60
CA GLN A 56 21.94 -0.32 -8.82
C GLN A 56 22.88 0.55 -7.95
N GLN A 57 22.35 1.62 -7.37
CA GLN A 57 23.04 2.35 -6.31
C GLN A 57 22.22 2.26 -5.03
N ASN A 58 22.62 1.32 -4.16
CA ASN A 58 22.45 1.34 -2.70
C ASN A 58 21.12 1.90 -2.15
N VAL A 59 19.98 1.36 -2.57
CA VAL A 59 18.74 1.57 -1.80
C VAL A 59 18.85 0.65 -0.58
N GLN A 60 19.05 1.21 0.61
CA GLN A 60 19.02 0.41 1.84
C GLN A 60 17.60 -0.18 2.02
N CYS A 61 17.47 -1.29 2.74
CA CYS A 61 16.15 -1.93 2.95
C CYS A 61 15.11 -0.92 3.50
N MET A 62 15.56 0.01 4.35
CA MET A 62 14.73 1.10 4.90
C MET A 62 14.28 2.09 3.82
N ASP A 63 15.15 2.44 2.88
CA ASP A 63 14.79 3.32 1.76
C ASP A 63 13.74 2.64 0.85
N THR A 64 13.86 1.33 0.63
CA THR A 64 12.86 0.57 -0.16
C THR A 64 11.51 0.53 0.55
N LEU A 65 11.51 0.34 1.87
CA LEU A 65 10.30 0.32 2.68
C LEU A 65 9.63 1.69 2.72
N GLN A 66 10.40 2.78 2.86
CA GLN A 66 9.90 4.15 2.78
C GLN A 66 9.26 4.41 1.41
N LEU A 67 9.92 4.04 0.31
CA LEU A 67 9.36 4.21 -1.04
C LEU A 67 8.07 3.41 -1.23
N ALA A 68 7.99 2.20 -0.71
CA ALA A 68 6.77 1.39 -0.76
C ALA A 68 5.63 2.02 0.06
N TYR A 69 5.95 2.51 1.27
CA TYR A 69 5.02 3.22 2.13
C TYR A 69 4.46 4.47 1.46
N ASP A 70 5.33 5.33 0.92
CA ASP A 70 4.94 6.56 0.23
C ASP A 70 4.06 6.26 -1.00
N ALA A 71 4.41 5.21 -1.74
CA ALA A 71 3.66 4.75 -2.90
C ALA A 71 2.25 4.23 -2.53
N LEU A 72 2.11 3.53 -1.40
CA LEU A 72 0.81 3.06 -0.89
C LEU A 72 -0.02 4.22 -0.35
N ARG A 73 0.59 5.08 0.48
CA ARG A 73 -0.03 6.32 1.00
C ARG A 73 -0.65 7.12 -0.13
N LEU A 74 0.14 7.49 -1.14
CA LEU A 74 -0.30 8.28 -2.29
C LEU A 74 -1.49 7.65 -3.02
N ARG A 75 -1.48 6.32 -3.19
CA ARG A 75 -2.58 5.63 -3.87
C ARG A 75 -3.85 5.61 -3.04
N ILE A 76 -3.73 5.34 -1.75
CA ILE A 76 -4.85 5.23 -0.80
C ILE A 76 -5.47 6.61 -0.55
N THR A 77 -4.68 7.69 -0.46
CA THR A 77 -5.19 9.02 -0.08
C THR A 77 -5.48 9.95 -1.25
N ASN A 78 -4.98 9.66 -2.45
CA ASN A 78 -5.14 10.54 -3.62
C ASN A 78 -5.67 9.79 -4.84
N VAL A 79 -4.92 8.81 -5.35
CA VAL A 79 -5.23 8.19 -6.66
C VAL A 79 -6.58 7.49 -6.66
N PHE A 80 -6.82 6.56 -5.74
CA PHE A 80 -8.09 5.83 -5.71
C PHE A 80 -9.27 6.71 -5.26
N PRO A 81 -9.13 7.59 -4.24
CA PRO A 81 -10.18 8.56 -3.93
C PRO A 81 -10.59 9.43 -5.11
N ASP A 82 -9.65 9.94 -5.91
CA ASP A 82 -9.99 10.77 -7.06
C ASP A 82 -10.67 9.98 -8.18
N GLN A 83 -10.33 8.71 -8.35
CA GLN A 83 -11.05 7.80 -9.25
C GLN A 83 -12.50 7.60 -8.79
N VAL A 84 -12.71 7.37 -7.49
CA VAL A 84 -14.05 7.23 -6.90
C VAL A 84 -14.85 8.52 -7.05
N ARG A 85 -14.27 9.69 -6.71
CA ARG A 85 -14.91 11.00 -6.87
C ARG A 85 -15.30 11.26 -8.32
N ALA A 86 -14.41 10.98 -9.27
CA ALA A 86 -14.71 11.17 -10.69
C ALA A 86 -15.92 10.33 -11.14
N ALA A 87 -16.00 9.07 -10.73
CA ALA A 87 -17.14 8.21 -11.04
C ALA A 87 -18.44 8.69 -10.38
N VAL A 88 -18.41 8.99 -9.09
CA VAL A 88 -19.58 9.45 -8.35
C VAL A 88 -20.09 10.79 -8.88
N ASN A 89 -19.19 11.72 -9.23
CA ASN A 89 -19.57 13.03 -9.78
C ASN A 89 -20.26 12.93 -11.13
N ALA A 90 -19.90 11.94 -11.95
CA ALA A 90 -20.46 11.77 -13.29
C ALA A 90 -21.86 11.17 -13.34
N LEU A 91 -22.41 10.70 -12.22
CA LEU A 91 -23.70 9.99 -12.17
C LEU A 91 -24.77 10.79 -11.39
N THR A 92 -26.06 10.56 -11.64
CA THR A 92 -27.12 11.08 -10.76
C THR A 92 -27.20 10.30 -9.44
N ASP A 93 -27.95 10.83 -8.47
CA ASP A 93 -28.20 10.13 -7.20
C ASP A 93 -28.85 8.76 -7.45
N GLU A 94 -29.81 8.67 -8.37
CA GLU A 94 -30.48 7.42 -8.74
C GLU A 94 -29.52 6.42 -9.38
N GLN A 95 -28.62 6.88 -10.26
CA GLN A 95 -27.59 6.02 -10.87
C GLN A 95 -26.59 5.50 -9.83
N ILE A 96 -26.20 6.31 -8.84
CA ILE A 96 -25.31 5.89 -7.73
C ILE A 96 -25.94 4.76 -6.91
N TRP A 97 -27.26 4.81 -6.72
CA TRP A 97 -28.01 3.84 -5.93
C TRP A 97 -28.59 2.67 -6.75
N TRP A 98 -28.40 2.67 -8.07
CA TRP A 98 -28.79 1.57 -8.94
C TRP A 98 -28.05 0.27 -8.63
N ARG A 99 -28.71 -0.86 -8.89
CA ARG A 99 -28.16 -2.21 -8.77
C ARG A 99 -28.56 -3.07 -9.96
N PRO A 100 -27.69 -4.00 -10.40
CA PRO A 100 -28.06 -4.98 -11.42
C PRO A 100 -29.06 -6.04 -10.90
N ASN A 101 -29.09 -6.29 -9.59
CA ASN A 101 -30.03 -7.19 -8.90
C ASN A 101 -30.01 -6.94 -7.38
N GLU A 102 -30.97 -7.51 -6.66
CA GLU A 102 -31.13 -7.35 -5.20
C GLU A 102 -29.93 -7.84 -4.36
N SER A 103 -29.18 -8.82 -4.88
CA SER A 103 -28.01 -9.38 -4.18
C SER A 103 -26.73 -8.57 -4.41
N SER A 104 -26.75 -7.60 -5.34
CA SER A 104 -25.58 -6.82 -5.73
C SER A 104 -25.52 -5.48 -5.00
N ASN A 105 -24.31 -4.96 -4.82
CA ASN A 105 -24.11 -3.65 -4.22
C ASN A 105 -24.28 -2.53 -5.25
N SER A 106 -24.84 -1.39 -4.83
CA SER A 106 -24.79 -0.15 -5.60
C SER A 106 -23.44 0.54 -5.42
N ILE A 107 -23.15 1.56 -6.24
CA ILE A 107 -21.99 2.45 -6.00
C ILE A 107 -22.10 3.08 -4.60
N GLY A 108 -23.30 3.52 -4.21
CA GLY A 108 -23.57 4.06 -2.87
C GLY A 108 -23.15 3.11 -1.75
N ASN A 109 -23.51 1.82 -1.84
CA ASN A 109 -23.09 0.82 -0.85
C ASN A 109 -21.58 0.62 -0.83
N ILE A 110 -20.92 0.60 -2.00
CA ILE A 110 -19.47 0.41 -2.07
C ILE A 110 -18.73 1.62 -1.48
N VAL A 111 -19.23 2.85 -1.68
CA VAL A 111 -18.64 4.06 -1.09
C VAL A 111 -18.81 4.08 0.44
N LEU A 112 -19.99 3.73 0.95
CA LEU A 112 -20.21 3.55 2.39
C LEU A 112 -19.26 2.49 2.96
N HIS A 113 -19.12 1.36 2.26
CA HIS A 113 -18.24 0.28 2.66
C HIS A 113 -16.77 0.69 2.68
N LEU A 114 -16.29 1.39 1.65
CA LEU A 114 -14.93 1.93 1.61
C LEU A 114 -14.68 2.87 2.79
N SER A 115 -15.64 3.75 3.09
CA SER A 115 -15.54 4.70 4.20
C SER A 115 -15.42 3.96 5.54
N GLY A 116 -16.36 3.06 5.85
CA GLY A 116 -16.34 2.30 7.11
C GLY A 116 -15.16 1.32 7.22
N SER A 117 -14.68 0.78 6.09
CA SER A 117 -13.49 -0.08 6.07
C SER A 117 -12.21 0.69 6.39
N LEU A 118 -11.99 1.84 5.75
CA LEU A 118 -10.80 2.66 6.02
C LEU A 118 -10.85 3.32 7.39
N ASP A 119 -12.01 3.81 7.82
CA ASP A 119 -12.14 4.36 9.18
C ASP A 119 -11.82 3.31 10.24
N HIS A 120 -12.21 2.06 10.03
CA HIS A 120 -11.89 0.97 10.96
C HIS A 120 -10.43 0.52 10.87
N TYR A 121 -9.98 0.04 9.71
CA TYR A 121 -8.69 -0.63 9.61
C TYR A 121 -7.49 0.31 9.55
N LEU A 122 -7.67 1.53 9.01
CA LEU A 122 -6.60 2.52 8.95
C LEU A 122 -6.75 3.52 10.08
N ASN A 123 -7.85 4.27 10.10
CA ASN A 123 -7.93 5.47 10.92
C ASN A 123 -8.08 5.16 12.42
N HIS A 124 -8.86 4.13 12.76
CA HIS A 124 -9.01 3.65 14.12
C HIS A 124 -7.85 2.75 14.54
N ASN A 125 -7.65 1.63 13.85
CA ASN A 125 -6.67 0.62 14.27
C ASN A 125 -5.21 1.13 14.23
N LEU A 126 -4.83 1.91 13.21
CA LEU A 126 -3.44 2.39 13.04
C LEU A 126 -3.28 3.86 13.46
N GLY A 127 -4.31 4.67 13.24
CA GLY A 127 -4.34 6.10 13.54
C GLY A 127 -4.87 6.46 14.94
N GLY A 128 -5.51 5.53 15.64
CA GLY A 128 -6.04 5.74 16.99
C GLY A 128 -7.27 6.66 17.07
N LEU A 129 -7.96 6.93 15.96
CA LEU A 129 -9.20 7.71 15.96
C LEU A 129 -10.34 6.91 16.57
N ASP A 130 -11.26 7.57 17.28
CA ASP A 130 -12.46 6.90 17.79
C ASP A 130 -13.43 6.59 16.65
N PHE A 131 -13.80 5.32 16.49
CA PHE A 131 -14.72 4.87 15.46
C PHE A 131 -15.38 3.54 15.84
N THR A 132 -16.71 3.49 15.75
CA THR A 132 -17.48 2.26 15.91
C THR A 132 -18.09 1.87 14.57
N ARG A 133 -17.70 0.71 14.05
CA ARG A 133 -18.13 0.27 12.72
C ARG A 133 -19.49 -0.43 12.74
N ASP A 134 -20.43 0.06 11.93
CA ASP A 134 -21.67 -0.65 11.57
C ASP A 134 -21.57 -1.22 10.14
N ARG A 135 -20.92 -2.38 10.03
CA ARG A 135 -20.75 -3.07 8.74
C ARG A 135 -22.08 -3.48 8.10
N PRO A 136 -23.07 -4.01 8.84
CA PRO A 136 -24.39 -4.28 8.25
C PRO A 136 -25.02 -3.07 7.58
N ALA A 137 -24.95 -1.87 8.19
CA ALA A 137 -25.51 -0.66 7.59
C ALA A 137 -24.86 -0.28 6.25
N GLU A 138 -23.55 -0.49 6.08
CA GLU A 138 -22.83 -0.23 4.81
C GLU A 138 -23.48 -0.95 3.62
N PHE A 139 -23.92 -2.20 3.82
CA PHE A 139 -24.49 -3.07 2.78
C PHE A 139 -26.02 -3.08 2.76
N ASN A 140 -26.68 -2.83 3.89
CA ASN A 140 -28.14 -2.85 4.01
C ASN A 140 -28.80 -1.51 3.66
N GLU A 141 -28.05 -0.43 3.45
CA GLU A 141 -28.63 0.83 3.01
C GLU A 141 -29.40 0.67 1.68
N ARG A 142 -30.62 1.20 1.65
CA ARG A 142 -31.55 1.16 0.51
C ARG A 142 -32.07 2.54 0.12
N ARG A 143 -31.86 3.55 0.95
CA ARG A 143 -32.23 4.93 0.66
C ARG A 143 -31.27 5.52 -0.37
N THR A 144 -31.80 6.40 -1.20
CA THR A 144 -31.01 7.25 -2.08
C THR A 144 -30.41 8.40 -1.26
N ILE A 145 -29.26 8.15 -0.63
CA ILE A 145 -28.49 9.23 0.03
C ILE A 145 -27.98 10.17 -1.07
N PRO A 146 -28.17 11.50 -0.94
CA PRO A 146 -27.67 12.46 -1.93
C PRO A 146 -26.17 12.35 -2.14
N LYS A 147 -25.71 12.47 -3.39
CA LYS A 147 -24.29 12.39 -3.75
C LYS A 147 -23.41 13.28 -2.89
N ALA A 148 -23.86 14.51 -2.63
CA ALA A 148 -23.11 15.48 -1.83
C ALA A 148 -22.87 14.98 -0.38
N GLU A 149 -23.89 14.35 0.23
CA GLU A 149 -23.76 13.78 1.57
C GLU A 149 -22.86 12.54 1.56
N LEU A 150 -22.98 11.69 0.54
CA LEU A 150 -22.14 10.50 0.40
C LEU A 150 -20.66 10.88 0.21
N LEU A 151 -20.38 11.87 -0.63
CA LEU A 151 -19.01 12.37 -0.86
C LEU A 151 -18.45 13.09 0.36
N ALA A 152 -19.25 13.86 1.10
CA ALA A 152 -18.79 14.51 2.32
C ALA A 152 -18.26 13.49 3.34
N ARG A 153 -18.99 12.38 3.55
CA ARG A 153 -18.54 11.27 4.42
C ARG A 153 -17.26 10.61 3.89
N PHE A 154 -17.20 10.36 2.59
CA PHE A 154 -16.03 9.77 1.95
C PHE A 154 -14.79 10.68 2.08
N ASP A 155 -14.96 11.98 1.89
CA ASP A 155 -13.89 12.97 1.97
C ASP A 155 -13.38 13.15 3.41
N GLU A 156 -14.25 13.09 4.40
CA GLU A 156 -13.86 13.06 5.81
C GLU A 156 -12.99 11.84 6.13
N MET A 157 -13.38 10.65 5.65
CA MET A 157 -12.58 9.43 5.79
C MET A 157 -11.21 9.57 5.12
N VAL A 158 -11.13 10.17 3.91
CA VAL A 158 -9.86 10.39 3.21
C VAL A 158 -8.97 11.38 3.96
N ALA A 159 -9.54 12.43 4.56
CA ALA A 159 -8.80 13.37 5.40
C ALA A 159 -8.27 12.69 6.67
N ASN A 160 -9.05 11.79 7.29
CA ASN A 160 -8.59 10.96 8.40
C ASN A 160 -7.42 10.04 7.98
N ALA A 161 -7.49 9.45 6.79
CA ALA A 161 -6.43 8.60 6.25
C ALA A 161 -5.13 9.39 6.06
N GLN A 162 -5.21 10.62 5.52
CA GLN A 162 -4.05 11.51 5.40
C GLN A 162 -3.42 11.79 6.76
N ARG A 163 -4.23 12.16 7.77
CA ARG A 163 -3.74 12.38 9.15
C ARG A 163 -3.12 11.13 9.76
N THR A 164 -3.66 9.95 9.47
CA THR A 164 -3.09 8.68 9.94
C THR A 164 -1.71 8.44 9.33
N PHE A 165 -1.57 8.61 8.01
CA PHE A 165 -0.28 8.47 7.31
C PHE A 165 0.73 9.57 7.66
N ASP A 166 0.31 10.74 8.11
CA ASP A 166 1.20 11.79 8.62
C ASP A 166 1.86 11.42 9.94
N ASN A 167 1.19 10.58 10.75
CA ASN A 167 1.65 10.20 12.09
C ASN A 167 2.24 8.78 12.16
N LEU A 168 2.08 7.96 11.11
CA LEU A 168 2.70 6.65 11.00
C LEU A 168 4.18 6.80 10.62
N THR A 169 5.07 6.20 11.41
CA THR A 169 6.51 6.16 11.12
C THR A 169 6.90 4.84 10.45
N ILE A 170 8.05 4.81 9.78
CA ILE A 170 8.52 3.60 9.10
C ILE A 170 8.82 2.46 10.09
N GLU A 171 9.27 2.79 11.30
CA GLU A 171 9.55 1.80 12.34
C GLU A 171 8.28 1.04 12.76
N ARG A 172 7.14 1.76 12.84
CA ARG A 172 5.84 1.15 13.19
C ARG A 172 5.37 0.13 12.16
N LEU A 173 5.86 0.18 10.92
CA LEU A 173 5.47 -0.76 9.87
C LEU A 173 5.87 -2.21 10.18
N GLY A 174 6.90 -2.41 11.01
CA GLY A 174 7.35 -3.72 11.48
C GLY A 174 6.66 -4.21 12.76
N GLU A 175 5.78 -3.40 13.37
CA GLU A 175 5.05 -3.78 14.59
C GLU A 175 3.98 -4.83 14.27
N PRO A 176 3.58 -5.67 15.26
CA PRO A 176 2.48 -6.61 15.09
C PRO A 176 1.20 -5.91 14.63
N SER A 177 0.47 -6.55 13.72
CA SER A 177 -0.84 -6.06 13.28
C SER A 177 -1.83 -6.00 14.45
N PRO A 178 -2.65 -4.94 14.56
CA PRO A 178 -3.79 -4.92 15.46
C PRO A 178 -4.90 -5.90 15.04
N GLU A 179 -4.87 -6.44 13.82
CA GLU A 179 -5.79 -7.47 13.33
C GLU A 179 -5.03 -8.75 12.90
N PRO A 180 -4.51 -9.52 13.87
CA PRO A 180 -3.58 -10.63 13.62
C PRO A 180 -4.18 -11.81 12.84
N ARG A 181 -5.50 -11.83 12.62
CA ARG A 181 -6.14 -12.83 11.76
C ARG A 181 -5.96 -12.53 10.27
N MET A 182 -5.70 -11.27 9.92
CA MET A 182 -5.66 -10.78 8.54
C MET A 182 -4.24 -10.44 8.08
N ALA A 183 -3.38 -10.02 9.00
CA ALA A 183 -2.01 -9.59 8.73
C ALA A 183 -1.11 -9.94 9.92
N THR A 184 0.18 -10.11 9.67
CA THR A 184 1.18 -10.36 10.73
C THR A 184 1.70 -9.04 11.31
N ILE A 185 1.95 -8.07 10.44
CA ILE A 185 2.55 -6.77 10.78
C ILE A 185 1.80 -5.62 10.11
N VAL A 186 1.99 -4.40 10.62
CA VAL A 186 1.33 -3.18 10.12
C VAL A 186 1.55 -2.94 8.62
N PHE A 187 2.72 -3.27 8.08
CA PHE A 187 2.95 -3.12 6.63
C PHE A 187 1.98 -3.98 5.79
N GLU A 188 1.70 -5.21 6.22
CA GLU A 188 0.74 -6.10 5.54
C GLU A 188 -0.68 -5.55 5.63
N ASP A 189 -1.06 -4.90 6.75
CA ASP A 189 -2.34 -4.19 6.86
C ASP A 189 -2.48 -3.12 5.78
N ILE A 190 -1.47 -2.27 5.61
CA ILE A 190 -1.50 -1.17 4.63
C ILE A 190 -1.58 -1.73 3.20
N VAL A 191 -0.87 -2.81 2.90
CA VAL A 191 -0.96 -3.50 1.60
C VAL A 191 -2.39 -4.04 1.39
N ASN A 192 -2.95 -4.72 2.38
CA ASN A 192 -4.32 -5.27 2.31
C ASN A 192 -5.36 -4.16 2.11
N ILE A 193 -5.22 -3.04 2.82
CA ILE A 193 -6.04 -1.84 2.66
C ILE A 193 -5.92 -1.30 1.24
N GLY A 194 -4.71 -1.13 0.72
CA GLY A 194 -4.49 -0.66 -0.65
C GLY A 194 -5.13 -1.54 -1.71
N VAL A 195 -5.02 -2.87 -1.57
CA VAL A 195 -5.66 -3.85 -2.47
C VAL A 195 -7.19 -3.80 -2.37
N HIS A 196 -7.73 -3.71 -1.15
CA HIS A 196 -9.17 -3.61 -0.91
C HIS A 196 -9.77 -2.35 -1.58
N VAL A 197 -9.11 -1.20 -1.39
CA VAL A 197 -9.52 0.06 -2.01
C VAL A 197 -9.45 -0.02 -3.53
N ALA A 198 -8.35 -0.55 -4.08
CA ALA A 198 -8.19 -0.69 -5.52
C ALA A 198 -9.28 -1.58 -6.15
N ASN A 199 -9.62 -2.70 -5.49
CA ASN A 199 -10.67 -3.61 -5.95
C ASN A 199 -12.04 -2.92 -6.03
N HIS A 200 -12.43 -2.21 -4.97
CA HIS A 200 -13.71 -1.52 -4.93
C HIS A 200 -13.76 -0.26 -5.78
N ALA A 201 -12.65 0.47 -5.93
CA ALA A 201 -12.53 1.53 -6.92
C ALA A 201 -12.77 0.98 -8.33
N GLY A 202 -12.18 -0.18 -8.66
CA GLY A 202 -12.42 -0.88 -9.92
C GLY A 202 -13.91 -1.21 -10.15
N GLN A 203 -14.61 -1.70 -9.13
CA GLN A 203 -16.05 -1.97 -9.20
C GLN A 203 -16.87 -0.69 -9.46
N ILE A 204 -16.58 0.39 -8.72
CA ILE A 204 -17.24 1.69 -8.89
C ILE A 204 -17.03 2.23 -10.31
N LEU A 205 -15.78 2.23 -10.78
CA LEU A 205 -15.43 2.69 -12.13
C LEU A 205 -16.14 1.85 -13.20
N TRP A 206 -16.22 0.53 -13.01
CA TRP A 206 -16.91 -0.35 -13.96
C TRP A 206 -18.40 -0.07 -14.04
N ILE A 207 -19.08 0.07 -12.89
CA ILE A 207 -20.52 0.39 -12.85
C ILE A 207 -20.76 1.78 -13.46
N ALA A 208 -19.93 2.78 -13.15
CA ALA A 208 -20.09 4.12 -13.72
C ALA A 208 -19.92 4.13 -15.25
N LYS A 209 -18.94 3.41 -15.80
CA LYS A 209 -18.79 3.24 -17.26
C LYS A 209 -19.96 2.51 -17.92
N MET A 210 -20.60 1.60 -17.18
CA MET A 210 -21.76 0.86 -17.66
C MET A 210 -23.01 1.75 -17.72
N LEU A 211 -23.19 2.63 -16.75
CA LEU A 211 -24.36 3.50 -16.63
C LEU A 211 -24.26 4.76 -17.50
N GLU A 212 -23.06 5.31 -17.69
CA GLU A 212 -22.84 6.54 -18.45
C GLU A 212 -21.63 6.40 -19.37
N ALA A 213 -21.88 6.28 -20.68
CA ALA A 213 -20.83 6.10 -21.68
C ALA A 213 -19.95 7.37 -21.78
N GLY A 214 -18.63 7.20 -21.72
CA GLY A 214 -17.66 8.31 -21.84
C GLY A 214 -17.51 9.19 -20.59
N ALA A 215 -18.26 8.94 -19.52
CA ALA A 215 -18.23 9.74 -18.29
C ALA A 215 -16.85 9.85 -17.60
N ILE A 216 -16.04 8.79 -17.67
CA ILE A 216 -14.79 8.65 -16.90
C ILE A 216 -13.66 8.03 -17.74
N ASP A 217 -13.45 8.57 -18.93
CA ASP A 217 -12.37 8.13 -19.82
C ASP A 217 -10.99 8.50 -19.29
N GLU A 218 -10.05 7.57 -19.47
CA GLU A 218 -8.67 7.66 -19.01
C GLU A 218 -8.48 8.03 -17.53
N VAL A 219 -9.49 7.81 -16.67
CA VAL A 219 -9.44 8.24 -15.26
C VAL A 219 -8.24 7.67 -14.50
N TRP A 220 -7.83 6.45 -14.82
CA TRP A 220 -6.63 5.84 -14.27
C TRP A 220 -5.36 6.62 -14.67
N MET A 221 -5.22 6.94 -15.96
CA MET A 221 -4.09 7.70 -16.48
C MET A 221 -4.06 9.12 -15.91
N ARG A 222 -5.21 9.79 -15.85
CA ARG A 222 -5.34 11.15 -15.33
C ARG A 222 -4.92 11.22 -13.88
N THR A 223 -5.51 10.40 -13.02
CA THR A 223 -5.16 10.40 -11.57
C THR A 223 -3.71 9.99 -11.30
N HIS A 224 -3.10 9.14 -12.11
CA HIS A 224 -1.67 8.84 -11.97
C HIS A 224 -0.77 9.99 -12.47
N LYS A 225 -1.16 10.72 -13.52
CA LYS A 225 -0.44 11.92 -13.96
C LYS A 225 -0.49 13.03 -12.91
N ASP A 226 -1.64 13.19 -12.27
CA ASP A 226 -1.86 14.26 -11.28
C ASP A 226 -1.04 14.04 -10.01
N HIS A 227 -0.80 12.77 -9.62
CA HIS A 227 -0.23 12.43 -8.32
C HIS A 227 1.10 11.67 -8.36
N VAL A 228 1.30 10.78 -9.33
CA VAL A 228 2.37 9.76 -9.29
C VAL A 228 3.47 10.03 -10.31
N TRP A 229 3.12 10.43 -11.53
CA TRP A 229 4.07 10.52 -12.62
C TRP A 229 4.77 11.86 -12.65
N LYS A 230 6.09 11.82 -12.83
CA LYS A 230 6.86 13.04 -13.07
C LYS A 230 6.46 13.64 -14.42
N PRO A 231 6.37 14.98 -14.54
CA PRO A 231 6.19 15.63 -15.83
C PRO A 231 7.27 15.17 -16.81
N LYS A 232 6.91 15.03 -18.09
CA LYS A 232 7.94 14.85 -19.12
C LYS A 232 8.82 16.11 -19.13
N ALA A 233 10.13 15.91 -18.97
CA ALA A 233 11.14 16.95 -19.11
C ALA A 233 11.17 17.51 -20.55
#